data_AF-A0A932QYF5-F1
#
_entry.id   AF-A0A932QYF5-F1
#
_cell.length_a   1.000
_cell.length_b   1.000
_cell.length_c   1.000
_cell.angle_alpha   90.00
_cell.angle_beta   90.00
_cell.angle_gamma   90.00
#
_symmetry.space_group_name_H-M   'P 1'
#
loop_
_entity.id
_entity.type
_entity.pdbx_description
1 polymer ?
#
loop_
_entity_poly.entity_id
_entity_poly.type
_entity_poly.pdbx_seq_one_letter_code
_entity_poly.pdbx_strand_id
1 'polypeptide(L)' 'MAAVLLSAAFPLVSRAAAPAGHSKSADAGLEISGWIPYWRTATGTADVVPHMARFKEISPFGYTVMHDGTLADTAK' A
#
# COMPACT_ATOMS: atom_id res chain seq x y z
N MET A 1 -41.09 -19.88 46.60
CA MET A 1 -39.65 -19.72 46.31
C MET A 1 -39.49 -18.34 45.67
N ALA A 2 -39.01 -17.36 46.43
CA ALA A 2 -39.03 -15.94 46.04
C ALA A 2 -37.80 -15.58 45.21
N ALA A 3 -37.99 -14.90 44.07
CA ALA A 3 -36.90 -14.39 43.25
C ALA A 3 -36.54 -12.96 43.68
N VAL A 4 -35.32 -12.78 44.18
CA VAL A 4 -34.74 -11.48 44.52
C VAL A 4 -34.13 -10.90 43.24
N LEU A 5 -34.68 -9.79 42.75
CA LEU A 5 -34.08 -9.00 41.67
C LEU A 5 -33.03 -8.05 42.27
N LEU A 6 -31.74 -8.36 42.07
CA LEU A 6 -30.65 -7.45 42.42
C LEU A 6 -30.27 -6.63 41.17
N SER A 7 -30.75 -5.38 41.11
CA SER A 7 -30.40 -4.44 40.06
C SER A 7 -29.04 -3.80 40.36
N ALA A 8 -28.01 -4.15 39.60
CA ALA A 8 -26.71 -3.50 39.68
C ALA A 8 -26.70 -2.25 38.79
N ALA A 9 -26.70 -1.07 39.41
CA ALA A 9 -26.54 0.20 38.72
C ALA A 9 -25.07 0.40 38.32
N PHE A 10 -24.76 0.38 37.02
CA PHE A 10 -23.46 0.77 36.49
C PHE A 10 -23.42 2.29 36.28
N PRO A 11 -22.40 3.02 36.80
CA PRO A 11 -22.30 4.45 36.54
C PRO A 11 -21.95 4.70 35.08
N LEU A 12 -22.81 5.46 34.40
CA LEU A 12 -22.62 5.93 33.05
C LEU A 12 -21.46 6.95 33.02
N VAL A 13 -20.25 6.49 32.74
CA VAL A 13 -19.12 7.39 32.41
C VAL A 13 -19.38 7.96 31.01
N SER A 14 -19.80 9.22 30.95
CA SER A 14 -19.90 9.95 29.68
C SER A 14 -18.50 10.26 29.16
N ARG A 15 -18.02 9.46 28.19
CA ARG A 15 -16.82 9.76 27.40
C ARG A 15 -17.18 10.85 26.40
N ALA A 16 -16.65 12.05 26.60
CA ALA A 16 -16.72 13.11 25.60
C ALA A 16 -16.07 12.60 24.31
N ALA A 17 -16.83 12.57 23.21
CA ALA A 17 -16.30 12.26 21.90
C ALA A 17 -15.37 13.40 21.46
N ALA A 18 -14.08 13.13 21.32
CA ALA A 18 -13.18 14.06 20.66
C ALA A 18 -13.65 14.27 19.21
N PRO A 19 -13.58 15.50 18.66
CA PRO A 19 -13.91 15.72 17.27
C PRO A 19 -12.98 14.88 16.39
N ALA A 20 -13.55 14.16 15.42
CA ALA A 20 -12.80 13.45 14.41
C ALA A 20 -12.11 14.49 13.49
N GLY A 21 -10.95 14.99 13.93
CA GLY A 21 -10.07 15.77 13.10
C GLY A 21 -9.58 14.90 11.94
N HIS A 22 -9.88 15.31 10.71
CA HIS A 22 -9.31 14.68 9.54
C HIS A 22 -7.89 15.23 9.38
N SER A 23 -6.88 14.38 9.58
CA SER A 23 -5.48 14.77 9.35
C SER A 23 -5.31 15.18 7.88
N LYS A 24 -4.84 16.40 7.64
CA LYS A 24 -4.44 16.84 6.30
C LYS A 24 -3.27 15.95 5.85
N SER A 25 -3.52 15.07 4.89
CA SER A 25 -2.43 14.29 4.27
C SER A 25 -1.43 15.29 3.68
N ALA A 26 -0.14 15.07 3.92
CA ALA A 26 0.88 15.85 3.26
C ALA A 26 0.67 15.74 1.74
N ASP A 27 0.74 16.89 1.06
CA ASP A 27 0.60 16.98 -0.40
C ASP A 27 1.89 16.45 -1.04
N ALA A 28 2.07 15.14 -0.95
CA ALA A 28 3.04 14.43 -1.77
C ALA A 28 2.39 14.32 -3.14
N GLY A 29 2.77 15.22 -4.06
CA GLY A 29 2.24 15.22 -5.43
C GLY A 29 2.25 13.82 -6.05
N LEU A 30 1.36 13.59 -7.01
CA LEU A 30 1.21 12.27 -7.64
C LEU A 30 2.55 11.74 -8.16
N GLU A 31 2.99 10.61 -7.61
CA GLU A 31 4.15 9.87 -8.09
C GLU A 31 3.69 8.73 -9.00
N ILE A 32 4.38 8.56 -10.13
CA ILE A 32 4.11 7.50 -11.11
C ILE A 32 5.36 6.62 -11.17
N SER A 33 5.23 5.34 -10.85
CA SER A 33 6.29 4.35 -11.06
C SER A 33 5.93 3.41 -12.22
N GLY A 34 6.93 2.93 -12.93
CA GLY A 34 6.76 2.06 -14.10
C GLY A 34 7.54 0.77 -13.99
N TRP A 35 6.97 -0.31 -14.54
CA TRP A 35 7.64 -1.59 -14.71
C TRP A 35 7.78 -1.89 -16.20
N ILE A 36 9.00 -2.25 -16.62
CA ILE A 36 9.27 -2.75 -17.97
C ILE A 36 9.30 -4.28 -17.90
N PRO A 37 8.39 -5.00 -18.59
CA PRO A 37 8.44 -6.44 -18.63
C PRO A 37 9.73 -6.94 -19.27
N TYR A 38 10.35 -7.98 -18.70
CA TYR A 38 11.63 -8.50 -19.18
C TYR A 38 11.57 -8.95 -20.65
N TRP A 39 10.44 -9.52 -21.08
CA TRP A 39 10.20 -9.95 -22.46
C TRP A 39 10.00 -8.80 -23.47
N ARG A 40 9.99 -7.55 -23.01
CA ARG A 40 9.85 -6.34 -23.84
C ARG A 40 10.98 -5.34 -23.65
N THR A 41 12.09 -5.72 -23.01
CA THR A 41 13.19 -4.81 -22.61
C THR A 41 13.55 -3.79 -23.70
N ALA A 42 13.90 -4.23 -24.93
CA ALA A 42 14.29 -3.31 -26.00
C ALA A 42 13.19 -2.30 -26.38
N THR A 43 11.97 -2.79 -26.66
CA THR A 43 10.84 -1.93 -27.04
C THR A 43 10.36 -1.05 -25.89
N GLY A 44 10.32 -1.59 -24.66
CA GLY A 44 9.85 -0.86 -23.49
C GLY A 44 10.83 0.23 -23.07
N THR A 45 12.14 0.00 -23.19
CA THR A 45 13.14 1.06 -23.00
C THR A 45 12.95 2.16 -24.04
N ALA A 46 12.77 1.81 -25.32
CA ALA A 46 12.54 2.79 -26.38
C ALA A 46 11.27 3.64 -26.12
N ASP A 47 10.20 3.01 -25.62
CA ASP A 47 8.94 3.69 -25.30
C ASP A 47 9.06 4.58 -24.05
N VAL A 48 9.82 4.19 -23.03
CA VAL A 48 9.93 4.91 -21.74
C VAL A 48 10.88 6.11 -21.81
N VAL A 49 11.99 6.01 -22.55
CA VAL A 49 13.00 7.07 -22.67
C VAL A 49 12.40 8.47 -22.97
N PRO A 50 11.51 8.66 -23.96
CA PRO A 50 10.90 9.97 -24.23
C PRO A 50 9.95 10.46 -23.13
N HIS A 51 9.55 9.60 -22.20
CA HIS A 51 8.58 9.90 -21.13
C HIS A 51 9.19 9.85 -19.71
N MET A 52 10.51 9.64 -19.58
CA MET A 52 11.20 9.46 -18.29
C MET A 52 10.87 10.54 -17.25
N ALA A 53 10.71 11.80 -17.66
CA ALA A 53 10.41 12.91 -16.74
C ALA A 53 9.04 12.79 -16.03
N ARG A 54 8.16 11.89 -16.48
CA ARG A 54 6.84 11.64 -15.86
C ARG A 54 6.89 10.55 -14.79
N PHE A 55 7.95 9.76 -14.77
CA PHE A 55 8.10 8.67 -13.82
C PHE A 55 9.01 9.10 -12.68
N LYS A 56 8.59 8.78 -11.46
CA LYS A 56 9.41 8.85 -10.27
C LYS A 56 10.50 7.78 -10.28
N GLU A 57 10.15 6.60 -10.76
CA GLU A 57 11.01 5.42 -10.81
C GLU A 57 10.60 4.48 -11.95
N ILE A 58 11.59 3.80 -12.53
CA ILE A 58 11.40 2.64 -13.41
C ILE A 58 12.17 1.46 -12.81
N SER A 59 11.49 0.34 -12.59
CA SER A 59 12.08 -0.86 -11.97
C SER A 59 12.05 -2.03 -12.96
N PRO A 60 13.13 -2.31 -13.71
CA PRO A 60 13.17 -3.46 -14.63
C PRO A 60 13.39 -4.74 -13.83
N PHE A 61 12.31 -5.36 -13.35
CA PHE A 61 12.42 -6.64 -12.63
C PHE A 61 12.63 -7.79 -13.62
N GLY A 62 13.87 -8.28 -13.67
CA GLY A 62 14.27 -9.49 -14.36
C GLY A 62 14.40 -10.71 -13.45
N TYR A 63 13.88 -10.65 -12.21
CA TYR A 63 14.01 -11.73 -11.24
C TYR A 63 12.65 -12.25 -10.80
N THR A 64 12.52 -13.57 -10.69
CA THR A 64 11.38 -14.25 -10.07
C THR A 64 11.81 -14.91 -8.77
N VAL A 65 11.03 -14.72 -7.71
CA VAL A 65 11.23 -15.43 -6.44
C VAL A 65 10.65 -16.84 -6.56
N MET A 66 11.47 -17.84 -6.32
CA MET A 66 11.09 -19.25 -6.35
C MET A 66 10.46 -19.68 -5.02
N HIS A 67 9.78 -20.83 -5.01
CA HIS A 67 9.12 -21.36 -3.82
C HIS A 67 10.08 -21.69 -2.66
N ASP A 68 11.37 -21.87 -2.94
CA ASP A 68 12.44 -22.11 -1.99
C ASP A 68 13.15 -20.83 -1.54
N GLY A 69 12.66 -19.65 -1.97
CA GLY A 69 13.24 -18.35 -1.66
C GLY A 69 14.44 -17.96 -2.52
N THR A 70 14.85 -18.79 -3.48
CA THR A 70 15.92 -18.43 -4.43
C THR A 70 15.41 -17.44 -5.48
N LEU A 71 16.34 -16.71 -6.11
CA LEU A 71 16.04 -15.79 -7.21
C LEU A 71 16.41 -16.44 -8.54
N ALA A 72 15.43 -16.59 -9.43
CA ALA A 72 15.64 -16.96 -10.82
C ALA A 72 15.80 -15.70 -11.68
N ASP A 73 16.89 -15.61 -12.43
CA ASP A 73 17.11 -14.59 -13.45
C ASP A 73 16.29 -14.93 -14.71
N THR A 74 15.17 -14.24 -14.88
CA THR A 74 14.22 -14.39 -16.00
C THR A 74 14.48 -13.40 -17.14
N ALA A 75 15.45 -12.49 -17.00
CA ALA A 75 15.81 -11.54 -18.05
C ALA A 75 16.99 -11.99 -18.92
N LYS A 76 17.46 -13.23 -18.73
CA LYS A 76 18.47 -13.90 -19.57
C LYS A 76 17.96 -14.32 -20.94
#